data_AF-A0A8J6JVJ6-F1
#
_entry.id   AF-A0A8J6JVJ6-F1
#
_cell.length_a   1.000
_cell.length_b   1.000
_cell.length_c   1.000
_cell.angle_alpha   90.00
_cell.angle_beta   90.00
_cell.angle_gamma   90.00
#
_symmetry.space_group_name_H-M   'P 1'
#
loop_
_entity.id
_entity.type
_entity.pdbx_description
1 polymer ?
#
loop_
_entity_poly.entity_id
_entity_poly.type
_entity_poly.pdbx_seq_one_letter_code
_entity_poly.pdbx_strand_id
1 'polypeptide(L)'
;MRRIVLTALALVGLSLASSASAFVADEYNPNEGPATLTWWDLRVVPRGGDAVQALGAAQRADVEYVRGMRPHHAGGVTMSRAYLADPEARNPSLRALAYAIIENQTFEVRLLDDVSRLLAEPVRTINFGLFRVAVRPVGTEGLGNQWRFLRQPIPILTYVGGEVTARDVRFAKAMIVHHEGALRMAGEFNSNPQERNTFLALMNVHILTDQTQEITLMRNVIAAYPGNPDAIEVQPGDVQGMDMPMGGPIGGSGGGHGQH
;
A
#
# COMPACT_ATOMS: atom_id res chain seq x y z
N MET A 1 -8.75 -61.60 19.77
CA MET A 1 -9.18 -60.18 19.82
C MET A 1 -7.94 -59.30 19.69
N ARG A 2 -7.72 -58.69 18.52
CA ARG A 2 -6.59 -57.76 18.27
C ARG A 2 -7.00 -56.36 18.73
N ARG A 3 -6.24 -55.75 19.65
CA ARG A 3 -6.40 -54.35 20.04
C ARG A 3 -5.59 -53.48 19.08
N ILE A 4 -6.27 -52.68 18.29
CA ILE A 4 -5.69 -51.61 17.47
C ILE A 4 -5.57 -50.40 18.39
N VAL A 5 -4.34 -49.99 18.69
CA VAL A 5 -4.07 -48.70 19.35
C VAL A 5 -3.90 -47.68 18.23
N LEU A 6 -4.86 -46.76 18.12
CA LEU A 6 -4.84 -45.63 17.21
C LEU A 6 -3.77 -44.63 17.68
N THR A 7 -2.68 -44.50 16.93
CA THR A 7 -1.74 -43.40 17.06
C THR A 7 -2.39 -42.13 16.53
N ALA A 8 -2.68 -41.17 17.41
CA ALA A 8 -3.09 -39.84 17.02
C ALA A 8 -1.91 -39.12 16.36
N LEU A 9 -1.97 -38.96 15.03
CA LEU A 9 -1.07 -38.08 14.30
C LEU A 9 -1.50 -36.64 14.59
N ALA A 10 -0.80 -35.96 15.49
CA ALA A 10 -0.92 -34.52 15.65
C ALA A 10 -0.36 -33.86 14.38
N LEU A 11 -1.24 -33.41 13.49
CA LEU A 11 -0.90 -32.51 12.40
C LEU A 11 -0.49 -31.17 13.03
N VAL A 12 0.81 -30.99 13.23
CA VAL A 12 1.41 -29.67 13.42
C VAL A 12 1.19 -28.93 12.10
N GLY A 13 0.19 -28.07 12.06
CA GLY A 13 0.00 -27.10 10.99
C GLY A 13 1.14 -26.10 11.03
N LEU A 14 2.22 -26.40 10.31
CA LEU A 14 3.28 -25.44 10.05
C LEU A 14 2.68 -24.37 9.13
N SER A 15 2.48 -23.17 9.67
CA SER A 15 1.95 -22.01 8.96
C SER A 15 2.94 -21.55 7.89
N LEU A 16 2.81 -22.07 6.67
CA LEU A 16 3.52 -21.60 5.47
C LEU A 16 2.90 -20.31 4.91
N ALA A 17 2.69 -19.31 5.76
CA ALA A 17 2.13 -18.02 5.36
C ALA A 17 3.13 -16.88 5.64
N SER A 18 4.37 -16.96 5.12
CA SER A 18 5.35 -15.86 5.26
C SER A 18 6.52 -15.98 4.27
N SER A 19 6.25 -16.03 2.97
CA SER A 19 7.33 -15.87 1.98
C SER A 19 7.00 -14.81 0.95
N ALA A 20 5.84 -14.85 0.30
CA ALA A 20 5.53 -13.89 -0.78
C ALA A 20 5.48 -12.41 -0.33
N SER A 21 5.00 -12.11 0.88
CA SER A 21 4.85 -10.73 1.37
C SER A 21 6.15 -10.09 1.85
N ALA A 22 7.17 -10.87 2.23
CA ALA A 22 8.47 -10.32 2.63
C ALA A 22 9.13 -9.59 1.45
N PHE A 23 9.13 -10.23 0.28
CA PHE A 23 9.86 -9.81 -0.92
C PHE A 23 9.52 -8.43 -1.51
N VAL A 24 8.31 -7.89 -1.29
CA VAL A 24 7.89 -6.60 -1.88
C VAL A 24 8.32 -5.39 -1.02
N ALA A 25 8.58 -5.61 0.26
CA ALA A 25 8.98 -4.57 1.22
C ALA A 25 10.20 -4.98 2.06
N ASP A 26 11.06 -5.87 1.52
CA ASP A 26 12.24 -6.37 2.22
C ASP A 26 13.08 -5.22 2.78
N GLU A 27 13.32 -5.27 4.08
CA GLU A 27 14.20 -4.34 4.79
C GLU A 27 15.64 -4.51 4.28
N TYR A 28 16.43 -3.43 4.33
CA TYR A 28 17.83 -3.50 3.98
C TYR A 28 18.58 -4.55 4.82
N ASN A 29 19.05 -5.61 4.16
CA ASN A 29 19.96 -6.61 4.71
C ASN A 29 21.37 -6.38 4.12
N PRO A 30 22.35 -5.91 4.92
CA PRO A 30 23.70 -5.64 4.42
C PRO A 30 24.47 -6.89 3.97
N ASN A 31 23.97 -8.09 4.32
CA ASN A 31 24.57 -9.37 3.93
C ASN A 31 24.03 -9.88 2.59
N GLU A 32 23.01 -9.24 2.03
CA GLU A 32 22.46 -9.53 0.72
C GLU A 32 22.88 -8.45 -0.28
N GLY A 33 23.27 -8.86 -1.49
CA GLY A 33 23.62 -7.92 -2.55
C GLY A 33 22.39 -7.13 -3.04
N PRO A 34 22.56 -6.00 -3.72
CA PRO A 34 21.45 -5.19 -4.26
C PRO A 34 20.84 -5.83 -5.51
N ALA A 35 20.61 -7.14 -5.50
CA ALA A 35 20.00 -7.85 -6.61
C ALA A 35 18.52 -7.50 -6.67
N THR A 36 18.10 -6.93 -7.80
CA THR A 36 16.69 -6.67 -8.07
C THR A 36 16.11 -7.69 -9.04
N LEU A 37 14.83 -8.01 -8.84
CA LEU A 37 14.07 -8.88 -9.74
C LEU A 37 12.87 -8.13 -10.29
N THR A 38 12.72 -8.10 -11.60
CA THR A 38 11.52 -7.54 -12.25
C THR A 38 10.39 -8.54 -12.19
N TRP A 39 9.24 -8.10 -11.69
CA TRP A 39 7.99 -8.84 -11.71
C TRP A 39 7.27 -8.60 -13.05
N TRP A 40 6.73 -9.67 -13.63
CA TRP A 40 6.14 -9.67 -14.97
C TRP A 40 4.67 -10.10 -14.90
N ASP A 41 3.82 -9.42 -15.68
CA ASP A 41 2.48 -9.87 -16.02
C ASP A 41 2.49 -10.48 -17.43
N LEU A 42 2.02 -11.72 -17.55
CA LEU A 42 2.08 -12.52 -18.77
C LEU A 42 0.68 -12.96 -19.22
N ARG A 43 0.41 -12.88 -20.54
CA ARG A 43 -0.82 -13.40 -21.14
C ARG A 43 -0.53 -14.20 -22.40
N VAL A 44 -1.06 -15.41 -22.45
CA VAL A 44 -1.09 -16.20 -23.68
C VAL A 44 -2.23 -15.67 -24.55
N VAL A 45 -1.90 -15.31 -25.78
CA VAL A 45 -2.79 -14.73 -26.78
C VAL A 45 -2.84 -15.69 -27.96
N PRO A 46 -4.02 -16.23 -28.33
CA PRO A 46 -4.17 -17.10 -29.50
C PRO A 46 -3.75 -16.38 -30.78
N ARG A 47 -3.46 -17.16 -31.83
CA ARG A 47 -3.19 -16.60 -33.17
C ARG A 47 -4.35 -15.72 -33.63
N GLY A 48 -4.05 -14.46 -33.95
CA GLY A 48 -5.04 -13.46 -34.37
C GLY A 48 -5.67 -12.64 -33.24
N GLY A 49 -5.40 -12.96 -31.96
CA GLY A 49 -5.83 -12.15 -30.82
C GLY A 49 -4.98 -10.89 -30.62
N ASP A 50 -5.57 -9.90 -29.94
CA ASP A 50 -4.92 -8.62 -29.60
C ASP A 50 -4.24 -8.71 -28.22
N ALA A 51 -2.91 -8.62 -28.23
CA ALA A 51 -2.08 -8.68 -27.04
C ALA A 51 -2.19 -7.43 -26.14
N VAL A 52 -2.45 -6.25 -26.73
CA VAL A 52 -2.64 -5.01 -25.98
C VAL A 52 -3.98 -5.06 -25.28
N GLN A 53 -5.03 -5.52 -25.98
CA GLN A 53 -6.34 -5.72 -25.37
C GLN A 53 -6.29 -6.73 -24.20
N ALA A 54 -5.53 -7.83 -24.36
CA ALA A 54 -5.41 -8.87 -23.35
C ALA A 54 -4.83 -8.40 -22.00
N LEU A 55 -4.01 -7.35 -22.01
CA LEU A 55 -3.43 -6.74 -20.79
C LEU A 55 -4.08 -5.41 -20.40
N GLY A 56 -4.81 -4.76 -21.31
CA GLY A 56 -5.20 -3.36 -21.17
C GLY A 56 -6.17 -3.05 -20.02
N ALA A 57 -7.06 -3.98 -19.63
CA ALA A 57 -7.96 -3.76 -18.49
C ALA A 57 -7.22 -3.74 -17.15
N ALA A 58 -6.37 -4.75 -16.91
CA ALA A 58 -5.51 -4.81 -15.73
C ALA A 58 -4.57 -3.60 -15.68
N GLN A 59 -3.98 -3.22 -16.81
CA GLN A 59 -3.11 -2.04 -16.88
C GLN A 59 -3.80 -0.74 -16.50
N ARG A 60 -5.06 -0.54 -16.92
CA ARG A 60 -5.81 0.66 -16.52
C ARG A 60 -6.04 0.70 -15.01
N ALA A 61 -6.42 -0.42 -14.41
CA ALA A 61 -6.60 -0.52 -12.96
C ALA A 61 -5.30 -0.22 -12.20
N ASP A 62 -4.16 -0.78 -12.65
CA ASP A 62 -2.84 -0.51 -12.05
C ASP A 62 -2.48 0.98 -12.14
N VAL A 63 -2.67 1.60 -13.31
CA VAL A 63 -2.34 3.01 -13.55
C VAL A 63 -3.22 3.94 -12.72
N GLU A 64 -4.53 3.65 -12.63
CA GLU A 64 -5.46 4.43 -11.82
C GLU A 64 -5.11 4.34 -10.33
N TYR A 65 -4.81 3.13 -9.86
CA TYR A 65 -4.39 2.91 -8.49
C TYR A 65 -3.13 3.69 -8.13
N VAL A 66 -2.07 3.58 -8.95
CA VAL A 66 -0.80 4.27 -8.72
C VAL A 66 -1.00 5.80 -8.78
N ARG A 67 -1.81 6.28 -9.73
CA ARG A 67 -2.15 7.71 -9.88
C ARG A 67 -2.87 8.27 -8.64
N GLY A 68 -3.66 7.45 -7.96
CA GLY A 68 -4.32 7.84 -6.70
C GLY A 68 -3.42 7.67 -5.47
N MET A 69 -2.83 6.49 -5.28
CA MET A 69 -2.13 6.14 -4.04
C MET A 69 -0.83 6.93 -3.86
N ARG A 70 -0.15 7.28 -4.96
CA ARG A 70 1.10 8.04 -4.90
C ARG A 70 0.92 9.44 -4.28
N PRO A 71 0.05 10.33 -4.80
CA PRO A 71 -0.18 11.62 -4.15
C PRO A 71 -0.81 11.47 -2.75
N HIS A 72 -1.60 10.42 -2.51
CA HIS A 72 -2.14 10.12 -1.19
C HIS A 72 -1.01 9.89 -0.16
N HIS A 73 -0.05 8.99 -0.41
CA HIS A 73 1.10 8.78 0.48
C HIS A 73 1.99 10.03 0.61
N ALA A 74 2.20 10.77 -0.48
CA ALA A 74 2.92 12.05 -0.41
C ALA A 74 2.23 13.07 0.51
N GLY A 75 0.89 13.04 0.58
CA GLY A 75 0.09 13.80 1.54
C GLY A 75 0.40 13.43 3.00
N GLY A 76 0.46 12.13 3.31
CA GLY A 76 0.82 11.63 4.65
C GLY A 76 2.21 12.08 5.10
N VAL A 77 3.20 12.01 4.20
CA VAL A 77 4.55 12.55 4.46
C VAL A 77 4.52 14.05 4.76
N THR A 78 3.72 14.81 3.99
CA THR A 78 3.59 16.27 4.17
C THR A 78 2.95 16.61 5.51
N MET A 79 1.86 15.94 5.87
CA MET A 79 1.17 16.11 7.15
C MET A 79 2.09 15.80 8.33
N SER A 80 2.83 14.70 8.27
CA SER A 80 3.77 14.29 9.34
C SER A 80 4.92 15.28 9.51
N ARG A 81 5.47 15.83 8.42
CA ARG A 81 6.49 16.90 8.49
C ARG A 81 5.93 18.17 9.11
N ALA A 82 4.73 18.59 8.70
CA ALA A 82 4.07 19.77 9.26
C ALA A 82 3.75 19.62 10.75
N TYR A 83 3.37 18.41 11.18
CA TYR A 83 3.18 18.11 12.60
C TYR A 83 4.50 18.19 13.38
N LEU A 84 5.57 17.55 12.91
CA LEU A 84 6.87 17.56 13.61
C LEU A 84 7.52 18.95 13.71
N ALA A 85 7.21 19.86 12.78
CA ALA A 85 7.69 21.24 12.78
C ALA A 85 6.94 22.14 13.77
N ASP A 86 5.81 21.69 14.32
CA ASP A 86 4.98 22.45 15.23
C ASP A 86 5.49 22.35 16.69
N PRO A 87 5.73 23.46 17.41
CA PRO A 87 6.17 23.42 18.81
C PRO A 87 5.12 22.85 19.77
N GLU A 88 3.85 22.76 19.36
CA GLU A 88 2.78 22.12 20.13
C GLU A 88 2.67 20.60 19.87
N ALA A 89 3.44 20.05 18.92
CA ALA A 89 3.56 18.60 18.72
C ALA A 89 4.43 17.98 19.81
N ARG A 90 3.82 17.61 20.95
CA ARG A 90 4.54 17.25 22.17
C ARG A 90 4.45 15.77 22.52
N ASN A 91 3.42 15.07 22.05
CA ASN A 91 3.26 13.68 22.42
C ASN A 91 4.39 12.81 21.81
N PRO A 92 5.22 12.14 22.64
CA PRO A 92 6.40 11.43 22.16
C PRO A 92 6.04 10.25 21.24
N SER A 93 4.96 9.53 21.56
CA SER A 93 4.48 8.40 20.76
C SER A 93 3.99 8.86 19.38
N LEU A 94 3.24 9.97 19.32
CA LEU A 94 2.74 10.53 18.06
C LEU A 94 3.85 11.16 17.22
N ARG A 95 4.87 11.77 17.84
CA ARG A 95 6.08 12.23 17.13
C ARG A 95 6.86 11.05 16.54
N ALA A 96 7.06 9.98 17.31
CA ALA A 96 7.71 8.76 16.81
C ALA A 96 6.94 8.15 15.63
N LEU A 97 5.60 8.08 15.73
CA LEU A 97 4.75 7.67 14.63
C LEU A 97 4.92 8.57 13.40
N ALA A 98 4.92 9.90 13.57
CA ALA A 98 5.10 10.81 12.45
C ALA A 98 6.46 10.63 11.75
N TYR A 99 7.54 10.36 12.48
CA TYR A 99 8.82 9.99 11.89
C TYR A 99 8.73 8.67 11.11
N ALA A 100 8.07 7.64 11.66
CA ALA A 100 7.90 6.36 10.98
C ALA A 100 7.10 6.51 9.67
N ILE A 101 6.01 7.28 9.69
CA ILE A 101 5.21 7.62 8.51
C ILE A 101 6.07 8.30 7.44
N ILE A 102 6.92 9.26 7.82
CA ILE A 102 7.80 9.96 6.86
C ILE A 102 8.71 8.96 6.15
N GLU A 103 9.40 8.10 6.89
CA GLU A 103 10.36 7.15 6.31
C GLU A 103 9.65 6.09 5.46
N ASN A 104 8.62 5.44 6.01
CA ASN A 104 7.92 4.34 5.37
C ASN A 104 7.15 4.83 4.12
N GLN A 105 6.35 5.89 4.24
CA GLN A 105 5.59 6.39 3.09
C GLN A 105 6.47 7.07 2.03
N THR A 106 7.65 7.61 2.40
CA THR A 106 8.61 8.09 1.39
C THR A 106 9.15 6.93 0.56
N PHE A 107 9.41 5.78 1.16
CA PHE A 107 9.80 4.58 0.43
C PHE A 107 8.68 4.08 -0.48
N GLU A 108 7.44 3.99 0.02
CA GLU A 108 6.29 3.57 -0.79
C GLU A 108 6.01 4.51 -1.96
N VAL A 109 6.19 5.83 -1.80
CA VAL A 109 6.11 6.78 -2.93
C VAL A 109 7.15 6.44 -4.00
N ARG A 110 8.38 6.06 -3.63
CA ARG A 110 9.41 5.66 -4.59
C ARG A 110 9.09 4.32 -5.27
N LEU A 111 8.50 3.37 -4.55
CA LEU A 111 8.01 2.13 -5.17
C LEU A 111 6.90 2.42 -6.18
N LEU A 112 5.95 3.28 -5.83
CA LEU A 112 4.87 3.70 -6.73
C LEU A 112 5.40 4.46 -7.95
N ASP A 113 6.46 5.26 -7.79
CA ASP A 113 7.17 5.90 -8.91
C ASP A 113 7.84 4.87 -9.84
N ASP A 114 8.47 3.82 -9.29
CA ASP A 114 9.04 2.74 -10.09
C ASP A 114 7.97 1.97 -10.86
N VAL A 115 6.88 1.59 -10.18
CA VAL A 115 5.74 0.90 -10.81
C VAL A 115 5.13 1.79 -11.89
N SER A 116 4.95 3.10 -11.65
CA SER A 116 4.44 4.04 -12.66
C SER A 116 5.33 4.07 -13.91
N ARG A 117 6.66 4.03 -13.73
CA ARG A 117 7.62 3.99 -14.84
C ARG A 117 7.49 2.69 -15.63
N LEU A 118 7.37 1.54 -14.95
CA LEU A 118 7.21 0.23 -15.59
C LEU A 118 5.88 0.12 -16.36
N LEU A 119 4.78 0.63 -15.78
CA LEU A 119 3.46 0.62 -16.42
C LEU A 119 3.38 1.51 -17.67
N ALA A 120 4.30 2.45 -17.84
CA ALA A 120 4.44 3.28 -19.03
C ALA A 120 5.18 2.57 -20.18
N GLU A 121 5.84 1.43 -19.92
CA GLU A 121 6.50 0.65 -20.97
C GLU A 121 5.46 -0.01 -21.90
N PRO A 122 5.73 -0.10 -23.21
CA PRO A 122 4.84 -0.77 -24.14
C PRO A 122 4.78 -2.27 -23.86
N VAL A 123 3.58 -2.85 -24.00
CA VAL A 123 3.39 -4.31 -23.99
C VAL A 123 4.27 -4.94 -25.07
N ARG A 124 5.10 -5.90 -24.67
CA ARG A 124 5.92 -6.68 -25.60
C ARG A 124 5.23 -7.99 -25.92
N THR A 125 5.43 -8.48 -27.14
CA THR A 125 4.88 -9.78 -27.57
C THR A 125 5.98 -10.72 -28.00
N ILE A 126 6.00 -11.92 -27.43
CA ILE A 126 6.89 -13.02 -27.82
C ILE A 126 6.07 -13.99 -28.68
N ASN A 127 6.53 -14.26 -29.91
CA ASN A 127 5.79 -15.08 -30.87
C ASN A 127 6.29 -16.53 -30.87
N PHE A 128 5.37 -17.48 -30.69
CA PHE A 128 5.63 -18.94 -30.74
C PHE A 128 4.89 -19.61 -31.92
N GLY A 129 4.51 -18.84 -32.94
CA GLY A 129 3.85 -19.31 -34.16
C GLY A 129 2.34 -19.50 -34.01
N LEU A 130 1.93 -20.46 -33.19
CA LEU A 130 0.51 -20.77 -32.94
C LEU A 130 -0.12 -19.89 -31.85
N PHE A 131 0.70 -19.29 -31.01
CA PHE A 131 0.30 -18.36 -29.97
C PHE A 131 1.36 -17.28 -29.79
N ARG A 132 0.97 -16.19 -29.14
CA ARG A 132 1.86 -15.12 -28.69
C ARG A 132 1.78 -15.03 -27.18
N VAL A 133 2.84 -14.57 -26.52
CA VAL A 133 2.82 -14.22 -25.11
C VAL A 133 3.01 -12.72 -25.00
N ALA A 134 1.97 -12.02 -24.52
CA ALA A 134 2.06 -10.61 -24.17
C ALA A 134 2.70 -10.51 -22.78
N VAL A 135 3.70 -9.66 -22.63
CA VAL A 135 4.43 -9.45 -21.38
C VAL A 135 4.59 -7.97 -21.10
N ARG A 136 4.47 -7.59 -19.83
CA ARG A 136 4.81 -6.25 -19.33
C ARG A 136 5.43 -6.35 -17.94
N PRO A 137 6.38 -5.47 -17.58
CA PRO A 137 6.85 -5.38 -16.21
C PRO A 137 5.79 -4.69 -15.34
N VAL A 138 5.69 -5.11 -14.08
CA VAL A 138 4.63 -4.62 -13.16
C VAL A 138 5.14 -4.25 -11.77
N GLY A 139 6.41 -4.55 -11.46
CA GLY A 139 7.07 -4.18 -10.21
C GLY A 139 8.54 -4.59 -10.20
N THR A 140 9.27 -4.09 -9.22
CA THR A 140 10.68 -4.45 -8.99
C THR A 140 10.87 -4.82 -7.52
N GLU A 141 11.29 -6.05 -7.28
CA GLU A 141 11.69 -6.54 -5.96
C GLU A 141 13.15 -6.20 -5.67
N GLY A 142 13.51 -6.14 -4.38
CA GLY A 142 14.86 -5.83 -3.92
C GLY A 142 15.19 -4.34 -3.87
N LEU A 143 14.23 -3.45 -4.16
CA LEU A 143 14.44 -2.00 -4.10
C LEU A 143 14.72 -1.49 -2.67
N GLY A 144 14.23 -2.19 -1.64
CA GLY A 144 14.59 -1.91 -0.25
C GLY A 144 16.10 -2.06 -0.02
N ASN A 145 16.69 -3.18 -0.48
CA ASN A 145 18.12 -3.40 -0.46
C ASN A 145 18.89 -2.39 -1.33
N GLN A 146 18.44 -2.17 -2.56
CA GLN A 146 19.10 -1.24 -3.50
C GLN A 146 19.12 0.20 -2.97
N TRP A 147 18.06 0.64 -2.31
CA TRP A 147 17.93 1.99 -1.77
C TRP A 147 18.34 2.11 -0.30
N ARG A 148 18.81 1.01 0.30
CA ARG A 148 19.21 0.92 1.71
C ARG A 148 18.10 1.41 2.65
N PHE A 149 16.87 1.03 2.34
CA PHE A 149 15.70 1.40 3.11
C PHE A 149 15.68 0.60 4.42
N LEU A 150 15.60 1.32 5.54
CA LEU A 150 15.38 0.74 6.85
C LEU A 150 13.97 1.10 7.29
N ARG A 151 13.09 0.10 7.30
CA ARG A 151 11.71 0.26 7.71
C ARG A 151 11.64 0.72 9.16
N GLN A 152 10.82 1.72 9.41
CA GLN A 152 10.59 2.21 10.77
C GLN A 152 9.41 1.44 11.39
N PRO A 153 9.58 0.88 12.60
CA PRO A 153 8.52 0.14 13.25
C PRO A 153 7.42 1.09 13.75
N ILE A 154 6.17 0.61 13.73
CA ILE A 154 5.04 1.34 14.31
C ILE A 154 5.15 1.23 15.84
N PRO A 155 5.10 2.35 16.59
CA PRO A 155 5.42 2.36 18.02
C PRO A 155 4.29 1.83 18.94
N ILE A 156 3.64 0.70 18.59
CA ILE A 156 2.47 0.14 19.31
C ILE A 156 2.83 -0.34 20.72
N LEU A 157 3.97 -1.02 20.86
CA LEU A 157 4.43 -1.58 22.14
C LEU A 157 5.09 -0.53 23.05
N THR A 158 5.41 0.63 22.49
CA THR A 158 6.09 1.72 23.16
C THR A 158 5.18 2.94 23.27
N TYR A 159 3.87 2.77 23.48
CA TYR A 159 3.07 3.90 23.97
C TYR A 159 3.64 4.33 25.33
N VAL A 160 4.58 5.26 25.25
CA VAL A 160 5.06 6.01 26.38
C VAL A 160 4.08 7.16 26.43
N GLY A 161 3.21 7.16 27.44
CA GLY A 161 2.27 8.26 27.65
C GLY A 161 2.98 9.61 27.66
N GLY A 162 2.22 10.70 27.66
CA GLY A 162 2.80 12.03 27.66
C GLY A 162 1.70 13.06 27.60
N GLU A 163 2.09 14.33 27.67
CA GLU A 163 1.18 15.43 27.38
C GLU A 163 0.57 15.21 25.98
N VAL A 164 -0.75 15.37 25.87
CA VAL A 164 -1.47 15.38 24.60
C VAL A 164 -2.04 16.77 24.41
N THR A 165 -1.59 17.47 23.38
CA THR A 165 -2.04 18.82 23.05
C THR A 165 -3.22 18.82 22.09
N ALA A 166 -3.87 19.97 21.92
CA ALA A 166 -4.88 20.14 20.87
C ALA A 166 -4.30 19.92 19.46
N ARG A 167 -3.01 20.24 19.26
CA ARG A 167 -2.31 20.01 17.99
C ARG A 167 -2.11 18.52 17.72
N ASP A 168 -1.73 17.75 18.74
CA ASP A 168 -1.62 16.29 18.67
C ASP A 168 -2.95 15.66 18.25
N VAL A 169 -4.06 16.07 18.89
CA VAL A 169 -5.41 15.59 18.56
C VAL A 169 -5.80 15.94 17.12
N ARG A 170 -5.56 17.19 16.68
CA ARG A 170 -5.87 17.62 15.31
C ARG A 170 -5.12 16.79 14.28
N PHE A 171 -3.81 16.58 14.46
CA PHE A 171 -3.02 15.73 13.58
C PHE A 171 -3.52 14.28 13.57
N ALA A 172 -3.73 13.69 14.75
CA ALA A 172 -4.22 12.32 14.88
C ALA A 172 -5.56 12.13 14.16
N LYS A 173 -6.51 13.05 14.33
CA LYS A 173 -7.80 12.99 13.62
C LYS A 173 -7.65 13.13 12.11
N ALA A 174 -6.86 14.10 11.64
CA ALA A 174 -6.64 14.32 10.21
C ALA A 174 -5.96 13.11 9.56
N MET A 175 -4.95 12.53 10.21
CA MET A 175 -4.21 11.38 9.70
C MET A 175 -5.04 10.09 9.77
N ILE A 176 -5.96 9.93 10.75
CA ILE A 176 -6.94 8.83 10.71
C ILE A 176 -7.80 8.91 9.45
N VAL A 177 -8.37 10.09 9.12
CA VAL A 177 -9.18 10.27 7.90
C VAL A 177 -8.38 9.95 6.64
N HIS A 178 -7.12 10.40 6.59
CA HIS A 178 -6.19 10.07 5.52
C HIS A 178 -5.98 8.56 5.41
N HIS A 179 -5.60 7.89 6.49
CA HIS A 179 -5.32 6.46 6.47
C HIS A 179 -6.53 5.59 6.15
N GLU A 180 -7.72 5.94 6.66
CA GLU A 180 -8.97 5.28 6.26
C GLU A 180 -9.24 5.38 4.75
N GLY A 181 -8.76 6.46 4.12
CA GLY A 181 -8.74 6.62 2.67
C GLY A 181 -7.85 5.59 1.96
N ALA A 182 -6.60 5.46 2.40
CA ALA A 182 -5.67 4.48 1.84
C ALA A 182 -6.13 3.03 2.07
N LEU A 183 -6.69 2.71 3.24
CA LEU A 183 -7.27 1.38 3.51
C LEU A 183 -8.38 1.03 2.52
N ARG A 184 -9.26 1.99 2.20
CA ARG A 184 -10.32 1.82 1.20
C ARG A 184 -9.73 1.60 -0.20
N MET A 185 -8.81 2.46 -0.64
CA MET A 185 -8.19 2.34 -1.96
C MET A 185 -7.45 1.01 -2.16
N ALA A 186 -6.66 0.60 -1.16
CA ALA A 186 -5.94 -0.67 -1.17
C ALA A 186 -6.90 -1.87 -1.18
N GLY A 187 -7.97 -1.81 -0.39
CA GLY A 187 -9.02 -2.83 -0.35
C GLY A 187 -9.80 -2.96 -1.67
N GLU A 188 -10.18 -1.83 -2.27
CA GLU A 188 -10.86 -1.78 -3.57
C GLU A 188 -9.96 -2.34 -4.69
N PHE A 189 -8.67 -1.98 -4.70
CA PHE A 189 -7.72 -2.53 -5.65
C PHE A 189 -7.59 -4.04 -5.51
N ASN A 190 -7.34 -4.55 -4.29
CA ASN A 190 -7.18 -5.98 -4.04
C ASN A 190 -8.47 -6.80 -4.26
N SER A 191 -9.64 -6.16 -4.22
CA SER A 191 -10.93 -6.81 -4.47
C SER A 191 -11.38 -6.76 -5.93
N ASN A 192 -10.69 -6.00 -6.78
CA ASN A 192 -11.05 -5.86 -8.18
C ASN A 192 -10.76 -7.18 -8.92
N PRO A 193 -11.75 -7.85 -9.54
CA PRO A 193 -11.53 -9.11 -10.25
C PRO A 193 -10.65 -8.98 -11.50
N GLN A 194 -10.40 -7.75 -11.96
CA GLN A 194 -9.47 -7.42 -13.03
C GLN A 194 -8.04 -7.16 -12.53
N GLU A 195 -7.83 -7.10 -11.22
CA GLU A 195 -6.52 -7.01 -10.58
C GLU A 195 -5.68 -8.24 -10.91
N ARG A 196 -4.42 -7.99 -11.27
CA ARG A 196 -3.46 -8.99 -11.76
C ARG A 196 -2.03 -8.65 -11.35
N ASN A 197 -1.80 -7.47 -10.79
CA ASN A 197 -0.51 -6.97 -10.37
C ASN A 197 -0.24 -7.40 -8.92
N THR A 198 0.22 -8.64 -8.79
CA THR A 198 0.55 -9.26 -7.50
C THR A 198 1.58 -8.47 -6.69
N PHE A 199 2.44 -7.68 -7.33
CA PHE A 199 3.36 -6.79 -6.62
C PHE A 199 2.61 -5.69 -5.86
N LEU A 200 1.70 -4.98 -6.52
CA LEU A 200 0.83 -3.98 -5.87
C LEU A 200 -0.10 -4.64 -4.84
N ALA A 201 -0.65 -5.81 -5.12
CA ALA A 201 -1.51 -6.52 -4.18
C ALA A 201 -0.79 -6.88 -2.87
N LEU A 202 0.49 -7.27 -2.94
CA LEU A 202 1.33 -7.55 -1.78
C LEU A 202 1.78 -6.28 -1.05
N MET A 203 2.11 -5.21 -1.79
CA MET A 203 2.36 -3.89 -1.20
C MET A 203 1.15 -3.43 -0.36
N ASN A 204 -0.07 -3.69 -0.84
CA ASN A 204 -1.30 -3.34 -0.16
C ASN A 204 -1.51 -4.12 1.15
N VAL A 205 -0.99 -5.34 1.28
CA VAL A 205 -1.05 -6.07 2.56
C VAL A 205 -0.27 -5.32 3.64
N HIS A 206 0.87 -4.72 3.30
CA HIS A 206 1.65 -3.88 4.23
C HIS A 206 0.90 -2.60 4.58
N ILE A 207 0.40 -1.86 3.57
CA ILE A 207 -0.44 -0.66 3.79
C ILE A 207 -1.60 -0.96 4.75
N LEU A 208 -2.34 -2.04 4.50
CA LEU A 208 -3.49 -2.42 5.31
C LEU A 208 -3.08 -2.74 6.75
N THR A 209 -1.99 -3.49 6.93
CA THR A 209 -1.49 -3.89 8.24
C THR A 209 -1.00 -2.68 9.04
N ASP A 210 -0.18 -1.86 8.40
CA ASP A 210 0.50 -0.74 9.02
C ASP A 210 -0.48 0.36 9.39
N GLN A 211 -1.24 0.84 8.41
CA GLN A 211 -2.13 1.97 8.65
C GLN A 211 -3.25 1.63 9.64
N THR A 212 -3.67 0.36 9.74
CA THR A 212 -4.59 -0.09 10.81
C THR A 212 -3.97 0.04 12.21
N GLN A 213 -2.69 -0.31 12.34
CA GLN A 213 -1.96 -0.17 13.59
C GLN A 213 -1.72 1.30 13.95
N GLU A 214 -1.38 2.13 12.96
CA GLU A 214 -1.18 3.58 13.12
C GLU A 214 -2.49 4.28 13.55
N ILE A 215 -3.63 3.93 12.92
CA ILE A 215 -4.96 4.39 13.34
C ILE A 215 -5.25 4.03 14.80
N THR A 216 -4.90 2.80 15.21
CA THR A 216 -5.12 2.35 16.59
C THR A 216 -4.32 3.21 17.58
N LEU A 217 -3.06 3.50 17.28
CA LEU A 217 -2.23 4.38 18.10
C LEU A 217 -2.83 5.80 18.17
N MET A 218 -3.21 6.37 17.03
CA MET A 218 -3.79 7.72 16.96
C MET A 218 -5.09 7.82 17.76
N ARG A 219 -5.95 6.79 17.71
CA ARG A 219 -7.17 6.70 18.54
C ARG A 219 -6.84 6.67 20.04
N ASN A 220 -5.80 5.94 20.45
CA ASN A 220 -5.34 5.93 21.84
C ASN A 220 -4.82 7.30 22.30
N VAL A 221 -4.10 8.03 21.44
CA VAL A 221 -3.64 9.39 21.74
C VAL A 221 -4.83 10.34 21.91
N ILE A 222 -5.82 10.27 21.03
CA ILE A 222 -7.05 11.08 21.14
C ILE A 222 -7.78 10.78 22.46
N ALA A 223 -7.89 9.51 22.85
CA ALA A 223 -8.55 9.10 24.09
C ALA A 223 -7.81 9.56 25.36
N ALA A 224 -6.49 9.78 25.28
CA ALA A 224 -5.67 10.28 26.37
C ALA A 224 -5.68 11.82 26.50
N TYR A 225 -6.40 12.53 25.61
CA TYR A 225 -6.49 13.98 25.66
C TYR A 225 -7.26 14.46 26.91
N PRO A 226 -6.69 15.35 27.74
CA PRO A 226 -7.37 15.82 28.97
C PRO A 226 -8.53 16.79 28.70
N GLY A 227 -8.60 17.37 27.49
CA GLY A 227 -9.68 18.27 27.08
C GLY A 227 -10.85 17.53 26.43
N ASN A 228 -11.77 18.28 25.82
CA ASN A 228 -12.82 17.71 24.99
C ASN A 228 -12.28 17.48 23.56
N PRO A 229 -12.02 16.23 23.12
CA PRO A 229 -11.53 15.98 21.77
C PRO A 229 -12.54 16.42 20.71
N ASP A 230 -13.84 16.40 20.96
CA ASP A 230 -14.87 16.78 19.98
C ASP A 230 -14.85 18.27 19.64
N ALA A 231 -14.31 19.11 20.53
CA ALA A 231 -14.11 20.53 20.27
C ALA A 231 -12.94 20.80 19.29
N ILE A 232 -12.10 19.80 19.00
CA ILE A 232 -10.99 19.92 18.06
C ILE A 232 -11.44 19.43 16.68
N GLU A 233 -11.80 20.38 15.82
CA GLU A 233 -12.26 20.11 14.44
C GLU A 233 -11.08 19.91 13.48
N VAL A 234 -11.20 18.97 12.54
CA VAL A 234 -10.29 18.82 11.39
C VAL A 234 -10.80 19.69 10.25
N GLN A 235 -9.95 20.57 9.73
CA GLN A 235 -10.28 21.42 8.59
C GLN A 235 -9.89 20.71 7.28
N PRO A 236 -10.52 21.02 6.14
CA PRO A 236 -10.17 20.39 4.85
C PRO A 236 -8.67 20.49 4.50
N GLY A 237 -8.02 21.62 4.82
CA GLY A 237 -6.58 21.79 4.61
C GLY A 237 -5.66 20.99 5.55
N ASP A 238 -6.21 20.40 6.62
CA ASP A 238 -5.43 19.52 7.51
C ASP A 238 -5.16 18.15 6.87
N VAL A 239 -5.98 17.74 5.89
CA VAL A 239 -5.86 16.43 5.21
C VAL A 239 -5.31 16.65 3.79
N GLN A 240 -4.06 16.23 3.56
CA GLN A 240 -3.36 16.46 2.30
C GLN A 240 -3.40 15.21 1.40
N GLY A 241 -3.32 15.40 0.08
CA GLY A 241 -3.24 14.29 -0.88
C GLY A 241 -4.56 13.57 -1.16
N MET A 242 -5.70 14.15 -0.76
CA MET A 242 -7.04 13.60 -0.97
C MET A 242 -7.74 14.13 -2.23
N ASP A 243 -7.03 14.88 -3.08
CA ASP A 243 -7.61 15.67 -4.18
C ASP A 243 -8.13 14.84 -5.37
N MET A 244 -7.83 13.54 -5.40
CA MET A 244 -8.36 12.63 -6.41
C MET A 244 -9.68 12.03 -5.91
N PRO A 245 -10.74 11.97 -6.74
CA PRO A 245 -11.98 11.33 -6.34
C PRO A 245 -11.68 9.88 -5.94
N MET A 246 -11.94 9.55 -4.67
CA MET A 246 -11.87 8.19 -4.14
C MET A 246 -12.89 7.34 -4.91
N GLY A 247 -12.44 6.67 -5.98
CA GLY A 247 -13.18 5.65 -6.71
C GLY A 247 -14.64 5.99 -7.03
N GLY A 248 -14.88 6.62 -8.18
CA GLY A 248 -16.13 6.34 -8.89
C GLY A 248 -16.16 4.85 -9.26
N PRO A 249 -17.34 4.19 -9.35
CA PRO A 249 -17.41 2.75 -9.57
C PRO A 249 -16.64 2.36 -10.83
N ILE A 250 -15.66 1.45 -10.66
CA ILE A 250 -14.95 0.78 -11.76
C ILE A 250 -15.96 -0.16 -12.43
N GLY A 251 -16.83 0.39 -13.27
CA GLY A 251 -17.93 -0.36 -13.88
C GLY A 251 -18.77 0.52 -14.80
N GLY A 252 -18.27 0.75 -16.03
CA GLY A 252 -19.03 1.49 -17.04
C GLY A 252 -18.43 1.39 -18.43
N SER A 253 -18.43 0.19 -19.01
CA SER A 253 -18.35 0.05 -20.46
C SER A 253 -19.74 0.25 -21.08
N GLY A 254 -19.85 1.15 -22.05
CA GLY A 254 -20.98 1.24 -22.99
C GLY A 254 -21.48 2.68 -23.10
N GLY A 255 -21.50 3.34 -24.24
CA GLY A 255 -21.22 2.96 -25.61
C GLY A 255 -21.52 4.20 -26.45
N GLY A 256 -20.72 4.47 -27.47
CA GLY A 256 -21.00 5.56 -28.39
C GLY A 256 -22.26 5.29 -29.20
N HIS A 257 -23.10 6.32 -29.33
CA HIS A 257 -23.94 6.62 -30.49
C HIS A 257 -23.90 8.16 -30.60
N GLY A 258 -23.47 8.79 -31.69
CA GLY A 258 -23.56 8.37 -33.08
C GLY A 258 -24.93 8.75 -33.64
N GLN A 259 -25.07 10.03 -34.01
CA GLN A 259 -26.04 10.61 -34.96
C GLN A 259 -27.54 10.46 -34.65
N HIS A 260 -28.24 11.58 -34.43
CA HIS A 260 -29.00 12.32 -35.46
C HIS A 260 -29.37 13.71 -34.94
#